data_AF-A0A0K9P7V6-F1
#
_entry.id   AF-A0A0K9P7V6-F1
#
_cell.length_a   1.000
_cell.length_b   1.000
_cell.length_c   1.000
_cell.angle_alpha   90.00
_cell.angle_beta   90.00
_cell.angle_gamma   90.00
#
_symmetry.space_group_name_H-M   'P 1'
#
loop_
_entity.id
_entity.type
_entity.pdbx_description
1 polymer ?
#
loop_
_entity_poly.entity_id
_entity_poly.type
_entity_poly.pdbx_seq_one_letter_code
_entity_poly.pdbx_strand_id
1 'polypeptide(L)'
;MFLALRFPSIKPSPNLSQLLLLSPSSHFFVSLSMKDSKSTTAKVGVVVEYAKSGRSSCKKCLKPIANGSLRLGSSFKNPSGFDMIKWHHLCCFSKESWTDVGDVEEIKGFSSLKDYDKEELIKLKVAVGSGDGASVEDSEDPNLHPEKVENKENAMRKAGETRTNQSTDSEETCLKKQKLSGTDNQPNTVFFISEVKAKYKDATLPPKWKAFQTIIFREKDDGLHDSTKIAAFDFDGCLANTSVKKIGSNAWSLLHPSIPEKLQSLYNDGYKLVIFTNESNIERWKNKRQQAIDSKVGRLDNFIKCVEVPMQVFIACGLGRNKDGTSDPFRKPNVGMWTIMKDHFNSGILIDMDQSFYVGDAAGRVNDHSDADIKFAEDIGLKFHLPEVYFKA
;
A
#
# COMPACT_ATOMS: atom_id res chain seq x y z
N MET A 1 -64.05 -25.49 16.44
CA MET A 1 -65.51 -25.29 16.36
C MET A 1 -65.74 -23.87 15.90
N PHE A 2 -66.45 -23.66 14.78
CA PHE A 2 -66.65 -22.33 14.18
C PHE A 2 -67.66 -21.50 14.97
N LEU A 3 -67.49 -20.17 14.97
CA LEU A 3 -68.61 -19.25 14.96
C LEU A 3 -68.22 -17.91 14.32
N ALA A 4 -68.82 -17.62 13.17
CA ALA A 4 -68.75 -16.34 12.49
C ALA A 4 -70.09 -15.61 12.69
N LEU A 5 -70.07 -14.29 12.78
CA LEU A 5 -71.27 -13.46 12.63
C LEU A 5 -70.96 -12.23 11.78
N ARG A 6 -71.86 -11.93 10.84
CA ARG A 6 -71.83 -10.76 9.93
C ARG A 6 -73.11 -9.96 10.15
N PHE A 7 -72.96 -8.63 10.28
CA PHE A 7 -73.85 -7.52 9.87
C PHE A 7 -75.38 -7.57 10.14
N PRO A 8 -76.00 -6.41 10.36
CA PRO A 8 -76.64 -5.75 9.21
C PRO A 8 -76.39 -4.24 9.09
N SER A 9 -76.79 -3.71 7.93
CA SER A 9 -76.77 -2.29 7.51
C SER A 9 -78.09 -1.59 7.84
N ILE A 10 -78.13 -0.24 7.83
CA ILE A 10 -79.18 0.62 7.21
C ILE A 10 -78.83 2.12 7.34
N LYS A 11 -79.13 2.91 6.29
CA LYS A 11 -79.11 4.40 6.22
C LYS A 11 -80.57 4.90 6.11
N PRO A 12 -80.92 6.18 6.45
CA PRO A 12 -80.78 7.30 5.49
C PRO A 12 -80.50 8.70 6.08
N SER A 13 -80.22 9.66 5.18
CA SER A 13 -80.07 11.12 5.39
C SER A 13 -81.43 11.87 5.27
N PRO A 14 -81.58 13.21 5.51
CA PRO A 14 -80.99 14.35 4.76
C PRO A 14 -80.29 15.40 5.68
N ASN A 15 -79.30 16.22 5.30
CA ASN A 15 -79.08 17.15 4.17
C ASN A 15 -79.77 18.53 4.30
N LEU A 16 -78.99 19.62 4.42
CA LEU A 16 -79.08 20.80 3.55
C LEU A 16 -77.83 21.73 3.69
N SER A 17 -77.17 22.01 2.54
CA SER A 17 -76.65 23.32 2.04
C SER A 17 -76.09 24.39 3.01
N GLN A 18 -75.05 25.19 2.68
CA GLN A 18 -74.49 25.59 1.39
C GLN A 18 -73.18 26.40 1.61
N LEU A 19 -72.11 26.20 0.80
CA LEU A 19 -71.46 27.29 0.04
C LEU A 19 -70.37 26.80 -0.93
N LEU A 20 -70.67 26.98 -2.22
CA LEU A 20 -69.82 27.31 -3.38
C LEU A 20 -68.38 26.77 -3.52
N LEU A 21 -68.27 25.94 -4.56
CA LEU A 21 -67.10 25.67 -5.40
C LEU A 21 -66.33 26.94 -5.85
N LEU A 22 -65.03 26.79 -6.11
CA LEU A 22 -64.44 26.98 -7.46
C LEU A 22 -63.00 26.44 -7.52
N SER A 23 -62.67 25.80 -8.64
CA SER A 23 -61.32 25.34 -9.00
C SER A 23 -60.89 26.04 -10.30
N PRO A 24 -59.65 26.52 -10.40
CA PRO A 24 -59.02 26.80 -11.68
C PRO A 24 -57.81 25.89 -11.94
N SER A 25 -57.78 25.32 -13.14
CA SER A 25 -56.62 24.63 -13.71
C SER A 25 -55.50 25.61 -14.14
N SER A 26 -54.35 25.04 -14.51
CA SER A 26 -53.28 25.66 -15.31
C SER A 26 -52.46 26.79 -14.68
N HIS A 27 -51.34 26.41 -14.05
CA HIS A 27 -50.15 27.26 -14.02
C HIS A 27 -49.09 26.73 -14.99
N PHE A 28 -48.83 27.51 -16.04
CA PHE A 28 -47.63 27.44 -16.86
C PHE A 28 -46.39 27.56 -15.95
N PHE A 29 -45.59 26.51 -15.81
CA PHE A 29 -44.23 26.66 -15.33
C PHE A 29 -43.33 27.09 -16.50
N VAL A 30 -43.19 28.40 -16.65
CA VAL A 30 -42.15 28.98 -17.50
C VAL A 30 -40.79 28.50 -16.97
N SER A 31 -40.04 27.78 -17.81
CA SER A 31 -38.66 27.45 -17.53
C SER A 31 -37.81 28.72 -17.54
N LEU A 32 -37.68 29.35 -16.38
CA LEU A 32 -36.80 30.50 -16.21
C LEU A 32 -35.36 29.99 -16.17
N SER A 33 -34.75 29.87 -17.36
CA SER A 33 -33.34 29.56 -17.52
C SER A 33 -32.50 30.66 -16.84
N MET A 34 -32.09 30.38 -15.60
CA MET A 34 -31.06 31.16 -14.92
C MET A 34 -29.75 30.94 -15.66
N LYS A 35 -29.43 31.86 -16.57
CA LYS A 35 -28.09 31.96 -17.15
C LYS A 35 -27.14 32.38 -16.03
N ASP A 36 -26.29 31.45 -15.59
CA ASP A 36 -25.22 31.74 -14.64
C ASP A 36 -24.33 32.87 -15.17
N SER A 37 -24.52 34.06 -14.60
CA SER A 37 -23.73 35.23 -14.93
C SER A 37 -22.35 35.06 -14.30
N LYS A 38 -21.32 34.82 -15.13
CA LYS A 38 -19.94 34.63 -14.68
C LYS A 38 -19.42 35.88 -13.98
N SER A 39 -19.55 35.92 -12.65
CA SER A 39 -18.86 36.88 -11.80
C SER A 39 -17.36 36.57 -11.81
N THR A 40 -16.62 37.28 -12.65
CA THR A 40 -15.16 37.15 -12.79
C THR A 40 -14.45 37.83 -11.62
N THR A 41 -14.35 37.14 -10.49
CA THR A 41 -13.43 37.53 -9.42
C THR A 41 -11.99 37.32 -9.87
N ALA A 42 -11.22 38.42 -9.93
CA ALA A 42 -9.84 38.38 -10.42
C ALA A 42 -8.94 37.56 -9.49
N LYS A 43 -8.18 36.62 -10.08
CA LYS A 43 -7.12 35.84 -9.41
C LYS A 43 -5.99 36.79 -9.00
N VAL A 44 -5.61 36.77 -7.72
CA VAL A 44 -4.62 37.68 -7.13
C VAL A 44 -3.26 37.02 -6.95
N GLY A 45 -3.20 35.68 -6.88
CA GLY A 45 -1.94 34.94 -6.85
C GLY A 45 -2.11 33.49 -6.42
N VAL A 46 -0.96 32.85 -6.17
CA VAL A 46 -0.86 31.49 -5.62
C VAL A 46 -0.16 31.54 -4.26
N VAL A 47 -0.64 30.71 -3.33
CA VAL A 47 -0.16 30.60 -1.95
C VAL A 47 0.12 29.13 -1.67
N VAL A 48 1.20 28.84 -0.94
CA VAL A 48 1.54 27.48 -0.49
C VAL A 48 1.73 27.46 1.02
N GLU A 49 1.17 26.47 1.70
CA GLU A 49 1.43 26.23 3.13
C GLU A 49 1.12 24.78 3.50
N TYR A 50 1.65 24.33 4.65
CA TYR A 50 1.09 23.17 5.33
C TYR A 50 -0.29 23.51 5.90
N ALA A 51 -1.25 22.61 5.74
CA ALA A 51 -2.62 22.81 6.18
C ALA A 51 -2.71 22.88 7.72
N LYS A 52 -2.92 24.08 8.27
CA LYS A 52 -2.98 24.36 9.73
C LYS A 52 -4.05 23.58 10.51
N SER A 53 -5.02 22.96 9.82
CA SER A 53 -5.99 22.04 10.38
C SER A 53 -6.66 21.24 9.26
N GLY A 54 -7.22 20.07 9.57
CA GLY A 54 -7.93 19.21 8.61
C GLY A 54 -9.33 19.70 8.18
N ARG A 55 -9.65 20.99 8.35
CA ARG A 55 -10.99 21.56 8.12
C ARG A 55 -11.22 22.11 6.70
N SER A 56 -10.19 22.16 5.87
CA SER A 56 -10.30 22.58 4.46
C SER A 56 -10.55 21.39 3.56
N SER A 57 -11.45 21.53 2.58
CA SER A 57 -11.60 20.58 1.48
C SER A 57 -11.02 21.12 0.18
N CYS A 58 -10.44 20.24 -0.62
CA CYS A 58 -9.90 20.54 -1.94
C CYS A 58 -10.99 20.97 -2.92
N LYS A 59 -10.75 21.98 -3.74
CA LYS A 59 -11.75 22.52 -4.66
C LYS A 59 -11.82 21.83 -6.03
N LYS A 60 -10.90 20.90 -6.33
CA LYS A 60 -10.98 19.98 -7.48
C LYS A 60 -11.72 18.69 -7.10
N CYS A 61 -11.19 17.90 -6.16
CA CYS A 61 -11.70 16.57 -5.82
C CYS A 61 -12.71 16.54 -4.65
N LEU A 62 -12.99 17.68 -4.01
CA LEU A 62 -13.89 17.84 -2.85
C LEU A 62 -13.52 17.07 -1.56
N LYS A 63 -12.51 16.19 -1.61
CA LYS A 63 -11.98 15.46 -0.44
C LYS A 63 -11.35 16.42 0.59
N PRO A 64 -11.37 16.09 1.89
CA PRO A 64 -10.65 16.84 2.92
C PRO A 64 -9.14 16.90 2.65
N ILE A 65 -8.50 18.00 3.04
CA ILE A 65 -7.04 18.17 3.04
C ILE A 65 -6.57 17.97 4.48
N ALA A 66 -5.69 17.00 4.71
CA ALA A 66 -5.28 16.57 6.06
C ALA A 66 -4.48 17.64 6.82
N ASN A 67 -4.57 17.67 8.15
CA ASN A 67 -3.74 18.56 8.97
C ASN A 67 -2.24 18.28 8.74
N GLY A 68 -1.45 19.32 8.51
CA GLY A 68 -0.01 19.23 8.21
C GLY A 68 0.35 18.82 6.77
N SER A 69 -0.63 18.54 5.89
CA SER A 69 -0.36 18.28 4.47
C SER A 69 -0.06 19.55 3.68
N LEU A 70 0.86 19.47 2.72
CA LEU A 70 1.17 20.56 1.78
C LEU A 70 -0.02 20.82 0.86
N ARG A 71 -0.46 22.08 0.78
CA ARG A 71 -1.59 22.50 -0.05
C ARG A 71 -1.31 23.79 -0.82
N LEU A 72 -1.90 23.87 -2.01
CA LEU A 72 -1.82 25.04 -2.88
C LEU A 72 -3.17 25.78 -2.88
N GLY A 73 -3.09 27.10 -2.82
CA GLY A 73 -4.25 27.98 -2.72
C GLY A 73 -4.22 29.06 -3.79
N SER A 74 -5.24 29.12 -4.63
CA SER A 74 -5.47 30.29 -5.49
C SER A 74 -6.17 31.37 -4.65
N SER A 75 -5.60 32.57 -4.59
CA SER A 75 -6.21 33.71 -3.89
C SER A 75 -7.00 34.61 -4.85
N PHE A 76 -8.08 35.21 -4.35
CA PHE A 76 -8.89 36.22 -5.03
C PHE A 76 -9.57 37.10 -3.99
N LYS A 77 -9.78 38.37 -4.32
CA LYS A 77 -10.59 39.26 -3.50
C LYS A 77 -12.06 38.99 -3.76
N ASN A 78 -12.85 38.92 -2.69
CA ASN A 78 -14.30 38.95 -2.80
C ASN A 78 -14.80 40.39 -3.09
N PRO A 79 -16.07 40.58 -3.49
CA PRO A 79 -16.60 41.92 -3.77
C PRO A 79 -16.56 42.91 -2.59
N SER A 80 -16.43 42.42 -1.34
CA SER A 80 -16.24 43.22 -0.13
C SER A 80 -14.77 43.45 0.25
N GLY A 81 -13.81 43.08 -0.62
CA GLY A 81 -12.38 43.38 -0.47
C GLY A 81 -11.57 42.40 0.37
N PHE A 82 -12.18 41.36 0.95
CA PHE A 82 -11.48 40.33 1.74
C PHE A 82 -10.87 39.26 0.84
N ASP A 83 -9.66 38.81 1.18
CA ASP A 83 -8.97 37.71 0.51
C ASP A 83 -9.65 36.37 0.82
N MET A 84 -10.07 35.65 -0.21
CA MET A 84 -10.52 34.27 -0.14
C MET A 84 -9.52 33.35 -0.85
N ILE A 85 -9.34 32.14 -0.33
CA ILE A 85 -8.42 31.14 -0.90
C ILE A 85 -9.18 29.84 -1.21
N LYS A 86 -9.07 29.36 -2.46
CA LYS A 86 -9.53 28.02 -2.86
C LYS A 86 -8.35 27.06 -2.73
N TRP A 87 -8.36 26.26 -1.66
CA TRP A 87 -7.35 25.25 -1.39
C TRP A 87 -7.51 24.02 -2.27
N HIS A 88 -6.38 23.40 -2.62
CA HIS A 88 -6.27 22.16 -3.37
C HIS A 88 -5.16 21.29 -2.76
N HIS A 89 -5.28 19.97 -2.87
CA HIS A 89 -4.11 19.09 -2.76
C HIS A 89 -3.07 19.44 -3.83
N LEU A 90 -1.81 19.08 -3.59
CA LEU A 90 -0.70 19.30 -4.51
C LEU A 90 -0.98 18.75 -5.93
N CYS A 91 -1.39 17.49 -6.03
CA CYS A 91 -1.79 16.84 -7.30
C CYS A 91 -3.12 17.35 -7.89
N CYS A 92 -3.89 18.13 -7.12
CA CYS A 92 -5.19 18.66 -7.52
C CYS A 92 -5.13 20.11 -8.00
N PHE A 93 -3.98 20.77 -7.95
CA PHE A 93 -3.81 22.12 -8.49
C PHE A 93 -3.75 22.06 -10.03
N SER A 94 -4.60 22.81 -10.74
CA SER A 94 -4.73 22.66 -12.20
C SER A 94 -3.47 23.13 -12.93
N LYS A 95 -3.16 22.52 -14.09
CA LYS A 95 -2.05 22.97 -14.96
C LYS A 95 -2.21 24.44 -15.36
N GLU A 96 -3.44 24.88 -15.65
CA GLU A 96 -3.82 26.29 -15.86
C GLU A 96 -3.54 27.18 -14.64
N SER A 97 -3.62 26.65 -13.42
CA SER A 97 -3.29 27.43 -12.22
C SER A 97 -1.78 27.61 -12.03
N TRP A 98 -0.99 26.68 -12.57
CA TRP A 98 0.48 26.69 -12.60
C TRP A 98 1.09 27.54 -13.72
N THR A 99 0.40 27.73 -14.85
CA THR A 99 0.89 28.57 -15.96
C THR A 99 1.00 30.04 -15.56
N ASP A 100 0.11 30.53 -14.70
CA ASP A 100 0.13 31.92 -14.20
C ASP A 100 1.11 32.15 -13.03
N VAL A 101 1.80 31.11 -12.56
CA VAL A 101 2.84 31.23 -11.54
C VAL A 101 4.15 31.60 -12.24
N GLY A 102 4.84 32.64 -11.77
CA GLY A 102 6.22 32.95 -12.19
C GLY A 102 7.21 31.94 -11.60
N ASP A 103 8.25 32.44 -10.96
CA ASP A 103 9.19 31.60 -10.23
C ASP A 103 8.55 30.99 -8.97
N VAL A 104 8.84 29.71 -8.72
CA VAL A 104 8.26 28.95 -7.61
C VAL A 104 8.69 29.54 -6.26
N GLU A 105 9.88 30.15 -6.21
CA GLU A 105 10.46 30.78 -5.03
C GLU A 105 9.69 32.03 -4.58
N GLU A 106 8.99 32.71 -5.51
CA GLU A 106 8.16 33.88 -5.24
C GLU A 106 6.75 33.51 -4.71
N ILE A 107 6.37 32.23 -4.73
CA ILE A 107 5.05 31.80 -4.22
C ILE A 107 4.96 32.12 -2.72
N LYS A 108 3.90 32.84 -2.34
CA LYS A 108 3.65 33.22 -0.95
C LYS A 108 3.61 31.99 -0.05
N GLY A 109 4.61 31.87 0.83
CA GLY A 109 4.78 30.78 1.79
C GLY A 109 5.86 29.75 1.46
N PHE A 110 6.46 29.79 0.26
CA PHE A 110 7.49 28.84 -0.19
C PHE A 110 8.71 28.80 0.74
N SER A 111 9.18 29.95 1.22
CA SER A 111 10.31 30.07 2.15
C SER A 111 10.10 29.35 3.49
N SER A 112 8.84 29.10 3.88
CA SER A 112 8.47 28.43 5.14
C SER A 112 8.34 26.91 5.01
N LEU A 113 8.60 26.35 3.84
CA LEU A 113 8.55 24.91 3.59
C LEU A 113 9.87 24.20 3.94
N LYS A 114 9.81 22.88 4.09
CA LYS A 114 10.98 22.00 4.21
C LYS A 114 11.64 21.86 2.85
N ASP A 115 12.95 21.65 2.82
CA ASP A 115 13.72 21.69 1.57
C ASP A 115 13.33 20.58 0.58
N TYR A 116 12.96 19.40 1.10
CA TYR A 116 12.35 18.32 0.29
C TYR A 116 11.06 18.76 -0.42
N ASP A 117 10.17 19.45 0.28
CA ASP A 117 8.89 19.91 -0.27
C ASP A 117 9.09 21.09 -1.25
N LYS A 118 10.13 21.90 -1.05
CA LYS A 118 10.57 22.92 -2.03
C LYS A 118 11.03 22.27 -3.34
N GLU A 119 11.85 21.23 -3.26
CA GLU A 119 12.27 20.46 -4.43
C GLU A 119 11.08 19.84 -5.17
N GLU A 120 10.10 19.28 -4.45
CA GLU A 120 8.92 18.68 -5.07
C GLU A 120 8.10 19.74 -5.85
N LEU A 121 7.90 20.93 -5.29
CA LEU A 121 7.23 22.04 -5.98
C LEU A 121 8.01 22.52 -7.22
N ILE A 122 9.34 22.59 -7.15
CA ILE A 122 10.19 22.93 -8.30
C ILE A 122 10.05 21.85 -9.39
N LYS A 123 10.16 20.57 -9.03
CA LYS A 123 9.99 19.42 -9.95
C LYS A 123 8.61 19.45 -10.62
N LEU A 124 7.54 19.73 -9.87
CA LEU A 124 6.17 19.84 -10.38
C LEU A 124 5.99 21.03 -11.33
N LYS A 125 6.56 22.21 -11.04
CA LYS A 125 6.51 23.35 -11.96
C LYS A 125 7.24 23.05 -13.27
N VAL A 126 8.43 22.44 -13.21
CA VAL A 126 9.22 22.06 -14.40
C VAL A 126 8.44 21.05 -15.26
N ALA A 127 7.80 20.05 -14.63
CA ALA A 127 6.96 19.06 -15.32
C ALA A 127 5.68 19.65 -15.96
N VAL A 128 5.27 20.87 -15.59
CA VAL A 128 4.16 21.59 -16.25
C VAL A 128 4.67 22.52 -17.36
N GLY A 129 5.94 22.94 -17.33
CA GLY A 129 6.57 23.74 -18.38
C GLY A 129 7.01 22.95 -19.61
N SER A 130 7.46 21.71 -19.43
CA SER A 130 7.84 20.80 -20.53
C SER A 130 6.61 20.07 -21.07
N GLY A 131 6.15 20.47 -22.26
CA GLY A 131 4.86 20.06 -22.85
C GLY A 131 4.78 18.66 -23.45
N ASP A 132 5.30 17.63 -22.79
CA ASP A 132 5.14 16.23 -23.22
C ASP A 132 3.91 15.59 -22.57
N GLY A 133 2.98 15.13 -23.42
CA GLY A 133 1.69 14.59 -22.99
C GLY A 133 1.69 13.07 -22.85
N ALA A 134 1.57 12.58 -21.61
CA ALA A 134 1.08 11.23 -21.32
C ALA A 134 0.01 11.30 -20.22
N SER A 135 -1.10 10.61 -20.44
CA SER A 135 -2.29 10.64 -19.57
C SER A 135 -2.09 9.80 -18.30
N VAL A 136 -2.40 10.39 -17.15
CA VAL A 136 -2.48 9.69 -15.85
C VAL A 136 -3.82 10.05 -15.22
N GLU A 137 -4.69 9.06 -15.01
CA GLU A 137 -5.92 9.22 -14.23
C GLU A 137 -5.72 8.81 -12.77
N ASP A 138 -6.02 9.79 -11.91
CA ASP A 138 -6.37 9.78 -10.48
C ASP A 138 -5.66 8.86 -9.46
N SER A 139 -4.91 9.56 -8.60
CA SER A 139 -4.23 9.10 -7.40
C SER A 139 -5.07 9.28 -6.12
N GLU A 140 -4.76 8.47 -5.10
CA GLU A 140 -5.00 8.85 -3.70
C GLU A 140 -3.69 9.26 -2.98
N ASP A 141 -3.54 10.58 -2.91
CA ASP A 141 -3.03 11.45 -1.83
C ASP A 141 -1.76 11.03 -1.04
N PRO A 142 -0.59 11.64 -1.34
CA PRO A 142 0.59 11.65 -0.49
C PRO A 142 0.68 12.94 0.33
N ASN A 143 0.85 12.84 1.67
CA ASN A 143 1.43 13.89 2.52
C ASN A 143 1.45 13.46 4.00
N LEU A 144 2.64 13.41 4.62
CA LEU A 144 2.95 13.87 5.99
C LEU A 144 4.31 13.35 6.49
N HIS A 145 5.28 14.25 6.67
CA HIS A 145 6.48 14.00 7.50
C HIS A 145 6.97 15.30 8.21
N PRO A 146 8.01 15.32 9.06
CA PRO A 146 7.86 15.48 10.53
C PRO A 146 8.46 16.79 11.12
N GLU A 147 8.51 16.91 12.45
CA GLU A 147 9.31 17.92 13.16
C GLU A 147 10.56 17.33 13.86
N LYS A 148 11.69 18.00 13.61
CA LYS A 148 12.87 18.30 14.46
C LYS A 148 13.19 17.51 15.75
N VAL A 149 14.47 17.13 15.88
CA VAL A 149 15.40 17.64 16.93
C VAL A 149 16.80 17.84 16.30
N GLU A 150 17.61 18.79 16.81
CA GLU A 150 18.88 19.25 16.22
C GLU A 150 20.15 18.78 16.97
N ASN A 151 21.32 18.97 16.31
CA ASN A 151 22.66 19.22 16.89
C ASN A 151 23.37 18.06 17.63
N LYS A 152 24.71 17.88 17.59
CA LYS A 152 25.83 18.54 16.87
C LYS A 152 27.05 17.60 16.92
N GLU A 153 27.86 17.54 15.86
CA GLU A 153 29.24 17.00 15.94
C GLU A 153 30.26 18.09 15.55
N ASN A 154 31.37 18.13 16.28
CA ASN A 154 32.54 18.94 15.97
C ASN A 154 33.74 18.00 15.77
N ALA A 155 34.46 18.15 14.65
CA ALA A 155 35.65 17.36 14.36
C ALA A 155 36.93 18.19 14.59
N MET A 156 38.00 17.56 15.12
CA MET A 156 39.36 17.98 14.81
C MET A 156 40.38 16.82 14.93
N ARG A 157 41.41 16.91 14.09
CA ARG A 157 42.56 15.98 13.91
C ARG A 157 43.61 16.22 15.05
N LYS A 158 44.77 15.54 15.23
CA LYS A 158 45.72 14.94 14.24
C LYS A 158 46.92 14.21 14.94
N ALA A 159 47.44 13.15 14.31
CA ALA A 159 48.86 12.66 14.22
C ALA A 159 49.76 12.23 15.43
N GLY A 160 50.65 11.24 15.14
CA GLY A 160 51.85 10.81 15.90
C GLY A 160 51.86 9.30 16.23
N GLU A 161 52.42 8.38 15.41
CA GLU A 161 53.84 7.89 15.41
C GLU A 161 54.35 7.40 16.79
N THR A 162 55.01 6.24 17.01
CA THR A 162 55.84 5.41 16.09
C THR A 162 56.23 4.00 16.63
N ARG A 163 56.37 2.99 15.73
CA ARG A 163 57.22 1.74 15.74
C ARG A 163 57.06 0.50 16.68
N THR A 164 57.08 -0.68 16.01
CA THR A 164 57.75 -1.99 16.32
C THR A 164 57.34 -2.84 17.55
N ASN A 165 57.33 -4.18 17.54
CA ASN A 165 57.87 -5.20 16.60
C ASN A 165 57.17 -6.59 16.71
N GLN A 166 57.20 -7.38 15.61
CA GLN A 166 57.31 -8.88 15.51
C GLN A 166 56.35 -9.80 16.33
N SER A 167 55.40 -10.51 15.67
CA SER A 167 55.46 -11.92 15.16
C SER A 167 55.23 -13.00 16.25
N THR A 168 54.44 -14.07 16.08
CA THR A 168 54.31 -15.01 14.93
C THR A 168 52.95 -15.71 14.81
N ASP A 169 52.56 -16.04 13.58
CA ASP A 169 51.72 -17.15 13.06
C ASP A 169 50.63 -17.84 13.91
N SER A 170 49.39 -17.79 13.40
CA SER A 170 48.75 -18.99 12.83
C SER A 170 47.70 -18.58 11.77
N GLU A 171 47.50 -19.44 10.77
CA GLU A 171 46.56 -19.27 9.63
C GLU A 171 45.09 -19.31 10.12
N GLU A 172 44.06 -18.80 9.42
CA GLU A 172 43.84 -18.79 7.96
C GLU A 172 42.92 -17.62 7.48
N THR A 173 42.91 -17.37 6.17
CA THR A 173 42.24 -16.25 5.46
C THR A 173 41.56 -16.76 4.18
N CYS A 174 40.54 -16.13 3.54
CA CYS A 174 39.96 -14.78 3.61
C CYS A 174 38.59 -14.76 2.89
N LEU A 175 37.60 -13.95 3.32
CA LEU A 175 36.51 -13.51 2.43
C LEU A 175 36.28 -11.98 2.47
N LYS A 176 37.04 -11.27 1.64
CA LYS A 176 36.79 -9.86 1.28
C LYS A 176 35.64 -9.77 0.27
N LYS A 177 34.60 -9.02 0.66
CA LYS A 177 33.81 -8.08 -0.17
C LYS A 177 34.10 -8.14 -1.68
N GLN A 178 33.36 -8.97 -2.42
CA GLN A 178 33.32 -8.88 -3.88
C GLN A 178 32.29 -7.84 -4.32
N LYS A 179 32.71 -6.97 -5.23
CA LYS A 179 31.87 -6.05 -5.99
C LYS A 179 31.84 -6.58 -7.42
N LEU A 180 30.70 -7.09 -7.87
CA LEU A 180 30.44 -7.32 -9.29
C LEU A 180 29.26 -6.46 -9.75
N SER A 181 29.32 -6.08 -11.01
CA SER A 181 28.40 -5.16 -11.68
C SER A 181 27.22 -5.90 -12.30
N GLY A 182 26.01 -5.48 -11.94
CA GLY A 182 24.77 -5.75 -12.66
C GLY A 182 23.90 -4.49 -12.59
N THR A 183 23.27 -4.11 -13.69
CA THR A 183 22.39 -2.95 -13.77
C THR A 183 20.99 -3.32 -13.30
N ASP A 184 20.62 -2.90 -12.08
CA ASP A 184 19.21 -2.90 -11.63
C ASP A 184 18.96 -1.66 -10.76
N ASN A 185 18.07 -0.78 -11.24
CA ASN A 185 17.61 0.40 -10.49
C ASN A 185 16.43 0.02 -9.59
N GLN A 186 16.71 -0.74 -8.53
CA GLN A 186 15.81 -0.98 -7.40
C GLN A 186 16.50 -0.54 -6.10
N PRO A 187 15.79 -0.03 -5.08
CA PRO A 187 16.38 0.39 -3.82
C PRO A 187 16.99 -0.81 -3.09
N ASN A 188 18.31 -0.90 -3.16
CA ASN A 188 19.07 -2.08 -2.74
C ASN A 188 19.04 -2.23 -1.20
N THR A 189 18.01 -2.92 -0.71
CA THR A 189 17.69 -3.03 0.71
C THR A 189 18.53 -4.14 1.32
N VAL A 190 19.79 -3.82 1.63
CA VAL A 190 20.79 -4.79 2.07
C VAL A 190 20.33 -5.51 3.34
N PHE A 191 20.17 -6.83 3.25
CA PHE A 191 19.80 -7.68 4.38
C PHE A 191 21.00 -7.90 5.31
N PHE A 192 20.88 -7.45 6.56
CA PHE A 192 21.89 -7.66 7.58
C PHE A 192 21.40 -8.65 8.64
N ILE A 193 22.12 -9.76 8.81
CA ILE A 193 21.81 -10.79 9.83
C ILE A 193 21.76 -10.17 11.24
N SER A 194 22.59 -9.16 11.53
CA SER A 194 22.59 -8.41 12.79
C SER A 194 21.32 -7.59 13.07
N GLU A 195 20.50 -7.32 12.06
CA GLU A 195 19.22 -6.61 12.20
C GLU A 195 18.02 -7.55 12.36
N VAL A 196 18.24 -8.87 12.25
CA VAL A 196 17.21 -9.91 12.42
C VAL A 196 16.80 -10.00 13.89
N LYS A 197 15.49 -10.01 14.15
CA LYS A 197 14.91 -9.91 15.50
C LYS A 197 13.95 -11.06 15.78
N ALA A 198 13.94 -11.55 17.02
CA ALA A 198 12.93 -12.50 17.52
C ALA A 198 11.58 -11.85 17.91
N LYS A 199 11.41 -10.56 17.59
CA LYS A 199 10.19 -9.77 17.84
C LYS A 199 9.89 -8.90 16.62
N TYR A 200 8.62 -8.80 16.25
CA TYR A 200 8.16 -7.80 15.29
C TYR A 200 7.53 -6.63 16.07
N LYS A 201 8.30 -5.55 16.21
CA LYS A 201 7.96 -4.36 17.02
C LYS A 201 7.77 -4.74 18.50
N ASP A 202 6.57 -4.54 19.03
CA ASP A 202 6.16 -4.89 20.40
C ASP A 202 5.75 -6.36 20.56
N ALA A 203 5.48 -7.07 19.46
CA ALA A 203 4.97 -8.44 19.47
C ALA A 203 6.10 -9.50 19.39
N THR A 204 5.93 -10.58 20.15
CA THR A 204 6.80 -11.76 20.15
C THR A 204 6.50 -12.67 18.97
N LEU A 205 7.56 -13.23 18.38
CA LEU A 205 7.45 -14.28 17.34
C LEU A 205 7.73 -15.66 17.96
N PRO A 206 7.13 -16.75 17.45
CA PRO A 206 7.51 -18.10 17.83
C PRO A 206 8.97 -18.42 17.42
N PRO A 207 9.64 -19.43 18.02
CA PRO A 207 11.09 -19.62 17.87
C PRO A 207 11.62 -19.69 16.43
N LYS A 208 10.93 -20.40 15.53
CA LYS A 208 11.28 -20.54 14.09
C LYS A 208 10.96 -19.31 13.24
N TRP A 209 10.42 -18.24 13.82
CA TRP A 209 10.00 -17.03 13.10
C TRP A 209 10.82 -15.83 13.54
N LYS A 210 11.28 -15.04 12.56
CA LYS A 210 12.11 -13.87 12.75
C LYS A 210 11.55 -12.67 12.00
N ALA A 211 11.92 -11.47 12.40
CA ALA A 211 11.59 -10.23 11.73
C ALA A 211 12.85 -9.55 11.18
N PHE A 212 12.72 -8.93 10.02
CA PHE A 212 13.70 -7.99 9.47
C PHE A 212 12.91 -6.81 8.88
N GLN A 213 13.22 -5.58 9.30
CA GLN A 213 12.47 -4.37 8.91
C GLN A 213 10.94 -4.55 9.04
N THR A 214 10.20 -4.62 7.93
CA THR A 214 8.75 -4.80 7.82
C THR A 214 8.32 -6.21 7.35
N ILE A 215 9.26 -7.15 7.22
CA ILE A 215 8.96 -8.57 6.99
C ILE A 215 9.03 -9.40 8.27
N ILE A 216 8.18 -10.42 8.31
CA ILE A 216 8.34 -11.59 9.17
C ILE A 216 8.64 -12.77 8.26
N PHE A 217 9.63 -13.60 8.58
CA PHE A 217 9.97 -14.79 7.81
C PHE A 217 10.18 -16.00 8.73
N ARG A 218 9.95 -17.18 8.18
CA ARG A 218 10.24 -18.45 8.84
C ARG A 218 11.69 -18.84 8.55
N GLU A 219 12.45 -19.26 9.54
CA GLU A 219 13.79 -19.78 9.32
C GLU A 219 13.74 -21.13 8.58
N LYS A 220 14.87 -21.49 7.98
CA LYS A 220 15.03 -22.72 7.20
C LYS A 220 14.68 -23.92 8.10
N ASP A 221 13.73 -24.74 7.64
CA ASP A 221 13.36 -25.95 8.36
C ASP A 221 14.29 -27.11 8.01
N ASP A 222 14.32 -28.14 8.86
CA ASP A 222 15.01 -29.39 8.54
C ASP A 222 14.38 -29.99 7.28
N GLY A 223 15.22 -30.37 6.31
CA GLY A 223 14.79 -30.83 4.99
C GLY A 223 14.44 -29.73 3.98
N LEU A 224 14.36 -28.45 4.34
CA LEU A 224 14.18 -27.41 3.32
C LEU A 224 15.46 -27.30 2.47
N HIS A 225 15.37 -27.64 1.18
CA HIS A 225 16.50 -27.57 0.25
C HIS A 225 16.50 -26.27 -0.57
N ASP A 226 17.71 -25.82 -0.92
CA ASP A 226 17.90 -24.73 -1.87
C ASP A 226 17.93 -25.32 -3.29
N SER A 227 17.39 -24.61 -4.28
CA SER A 227 17.15 -25.18 -5.60
C SER A 227 17.31 -24.15 -6.71
N THR A 228 17.61 -24.63 -7.91
CA THR A 228 17.46 -23.86 -9.16
C THR A 228 15.98 -23.65 -9.52
N LYS A 229 15.08 -24.53 -9.08
CA LYS A 229 13.64 -24.47 -9.39
C LYS A 229 12.84 -23.97 -8.19
N ILE A 230 12.12 -22.86 -8.36
CA ILE A 230 11.29 -22.26 -7.31
C ILE A 230 9.82 -22.39 -7.69
N ALA A 231 9.03 -23.03 -6.83
CA ALA A 231 7.58 -23.00 -6.88
C ALA A 231 7.10 -22.05 -5.78
N ALA A 232 6.63 -20.87 -6.18
CA ALA A 232 6.25 -19.81 -5.26
C ALA A 232 4.74 -19.54 -5.28
N PHE A 233 4.16 -19.20 -4.12
CA PHE A 233 2.72 -19.12 -3.91
C PHE A 233 2.32 -17.89 -3.07
N ASP A 234 1.14 -17.31 -3.28
CA ASP A 234 0.41 -16.62 -2.21
C ASP A 234 -0.21 -17.64 -1.23
N PHE A 235 -0.84 -17.17 -0.16
CA PHE A 235 -1.52 -17.97 0.85
C PHE A 235 -3.05 -17.75 0.90
N ASP A 236 -3.51 -16.51 1.04
CA ASP A 236 -4.89 -16.16 1.39
C ASP A 236 -5.74 -15.99 0.11
N GLY A 237 -6.36 -17.07 -0.36
CA GLY A 237 -7.05 -17.12 -1.66
C GLY A 237 -6.34 -18.01 -2.69
N CYS A 238 -5.08 -18.37 -2.44
CA CYS A 238 -4.28 -19.27 -3.30
C CYS A 238 -4.12 -20.69 -2.71
N LEU A 239 -3.52 -20.81 -1.52
CA LEU A 239 -3.32 -22.10 -0.86
C LEU A 239 -4.42 -22.42 0.16
N ALA A 240 -4.95 -21.37 0.81
CA ALA A 240 -5.95 -21.48 1.85
C ALA A 240 -7.16 -20.56 1.58
N ASN A 241 -8.35 -21.12 1.73
CA ASN A 241 -9.56 -20.37 1.98
C ASN A 241 -9.49 -19.77 3.39
N THR A 242 -9.45 -18.45 3.49
CA THR A 242 -9.41 -17.72 4.77
C THR A 242 -10.49 -16.65 4.81
N SER A 243 -10.82 -16.15 6.00
CA SER A 243 -11.89 -15.16 6.14
C SER A 243 -11.45 -13.99 7.01
N VAL A 244 -11.47 -12.79 6.44
CA VAL A 244 -11.23 -11.53 7.19
C VAL A 244 -12.20 -11.31 8.37
N LYS A 245 -13.30 -12.07 8.42
CA LYS A 245 -14.30 -12.05 9.52
C LYS A 245 -13.99 -13.04 10.65
N LYS A 246 -13.07 -14.00 10.45
CA LYS A 246 -12.72 -15.02 11.45
C LYS A 246 -11.24 -14.89 11.82
N ILE A 247 -10.95 -14.71 13.10
CA ILE A 247 -9.59 -14.57 13.63
C ILE A 247 -9.24 -15.86 14.38
N GLY A 248 -8.02 -16.37 14.19
CA GLY A 248 -7.48 -17.57 14.84
C GLY A 248 -6.55 -18.38 13.94
N SER A 249 -5.63 -19.13 14.54
CA SER A 249 -4.71 -20.05 13.85
C SER A 249 -5.42 -21.17 13.08
N ASN A 250 -6.65 -21.50 13.48
CA ASN A 250 -7.50 -22.53 12.86
C ASN A 250 -8.58 -21.94 11.93
N ALA A 251 -8.56 -20.62 11.67
CA ALA A 251 -9.57 -19.93 10.87
C ALA A 251 -9.31 -20.02 9.35
N TRP A 252 -9.07 -21.25 8.86
CA TRP A 252 -8.74 -21.52 7.46
C TRP A 252 -9.19 -22.92 7.03
N SER A 253 -9.20 -23.17 5.72
CA SER A 253 -9.27 -24.50 5.11
C SER A 253 -8.45 -24.48 3.81
N LEU A 254 -8.12 -25.64 3.23
CA LEU A 254 -7.46 -25.68 1.91
C LEU A 254 -8.33 -24.97 0.85
N LEU A 255 -7.70 -24.35 -0.16
CA LEU A 255 -8.44 -23.84 -1.32
C LEU A 255 -9.02 -25.00 -2.14
N HIS A 256 -8.20 -26.03 -2.39
CA HIS A 256 -8.55 -27.22 -3.15
C HIS A 256 -7.94 -28.48 -2.50
N PRO A 257 -8.63 -29.63 -2.47
CA PRO A 257 -8.15 -30.83 -1.75
C PRO A 257 -6.87 -31.47 -2.32
N SER A 258 -6.52 -31.22 -3.58
CA SER A 258 -5.28 -31.73 -4.20
C SER A 258 -4.01 -30.98 -3.80
N ILE A 259 -4.11 -29.88 -3.05
CA ILE A 259 -2.96 -29.02 -2.71
C ILE A 259 -1.83 -29.80 -2.00
N PRO A 260 -2.08 -30.64 -0.98
CA PRO A 260 -1.02 -31.42 -0.33
C PRO A 260 -0.25 -32.30 -1.33
N GLU A 261 -0.96 -33.09 -2.13
CA GLU A 261 -0.37 -34.00 -3.13
C GLU A 261 0.43 -33.23 -4.20
N LYS A 262 -0.10 -32.11 -4.71
CA LYS A 262 0.61 -31.28 -5.70
C LYS A 262 1.88 -30.64 -5.13
N LEU A 263 1.85 -30.15 -3.89
CA LEU A 263 3.04 -29.61 -3.22
C LEU A 263 4.07 -30.71 -2.89
N GLN A 264 3.62 -31.90 -2.51
CA GLN A 264 4.46 -33.08 -2.31
C GLN A 264 5.15 -33.51 -3.61
N SER A 265 4.42 -33.55 -4.74
CA SER A 265 5.02 -33.83 -6.06
C SER A 265 6.10 -32.80 -6.40
N LEU A 266 5.80 -31.51 -6.32
CA LEU A 266 6.76 -30.44 -6.63
C LEU A 266 8.03 -30.55 -5.77
N TYR A 267 7.87 -30.79 -4.47
CA TYR A 267 9.01 -30.98 -3.57
C TYR A 267 9.87 -32.20 -3.97
N ASN A 268 9.24 -33.34 -4.29
CA ASN A 268 9.93 -34.53 -4.77
C ASN A 268 10.59 -34.33 -6.14
N ASP A 269 10.01 -33.49 -7.00
CA ASP A 269 10.57 -33.03 -8.27
C ASP A 269 11.74 -32.04 -8.08
N GLY A 270 12.13 -31.74 -6.84
CA GLY A 270 13.27 -30.87 -6.52
C GLY A 270 12.96 -29.37 -6.54
N TYR A 271 11.69 -28.97 -6.50
CA TYR A 271 11.33 -27.57 -6.32
C TYR A 271 11.51 -27.14 -4.87
N LYS A 272 12.09 -25.96 -4.68
CA LYS A 272 11.98 -25.24 -3.42
C LYS A 272 10.61 -24.57 -3.35
N LEU A 273 9.85 -24.89 -2.31
CA LEU A 273 8.53 -24.34 -2.08
C LEU A 273 8.62 -23.05 -1.25
N VAL A 274 8.03 -21.96 -1.74
CA VAL A 274 8.08 -20.65 -1.09
C VAL A 274 6.69 -20.00 -1.01
N ILE A 275 6.32 -19.47 0.15
CA ILE A 275 5.12 -18.65 0.33
C ILE A 275 5.52 -17.18 0.48
N PHE A 276 4.95 -16.32 -0.37
CA PHE A 276 5.08 -14.86 -0.33
C PHE A 276 3.70 -14.25 -0.11
N THR A 277 3.45 -13.66 1.07
CA THR A 277 2.10 -13.23 1.45
C THR A 277 2.05 -11.85 2.11
N ASN A 278 1.01 -11.08 1.80
CA ASN A 278 0.82 -9.70 2.23
C ASN A 278 -0.14 -9.62 3.46
N GLU A 279 0.35 -9.31 4.67
CA GLU A 279 -0.48 -9.25 5.89
C GLU A 279 -0.42 -7.87 6.57
N SER A 280 -1.06 -6.87 5.94
CA SER A 280 -1.05 -5.49 6.47
C SER A 280 -1.77 -5.32 7.82
N ASN A 281 -2.57 -6.32 8.26
CA ASN A 281 -3.27 -6.24 9.54
C ASN A 281 -2.30 -6.25 10.73
N ILE A 282 -1.14 -6.91 10.60
CA ILE A 282 -0.06 -6.90 11.61
C ILE A 282 0.44 -5.47 11.86
N GLU A 283 0.53 -4.64 10.82
CA GLU A 283 0.93 -3.24 10.97
C GLU A 283 -0.23 -2.33 11.40
N ARG A 284 -1.41 -2.52 10.80
CA ARG A 284 -2.62 -1.71 11.08
C ARG A 284 -3.11 -1.87 12.52
N TRP A 285 -3.17 -3.10 13.04
CA TRP A 285 -3.81 -3.41 14.31
C TRP A 285 -2.86 -3.29 15.51
N LYS A 286 -2.31 -2.09 15.74
CA LYS A 286 -1.29 -1.85 16.77
C LYS A 286 -1.60 -2.48 18.13
N ASN A 287 -2.80 -2.26 18.66
CA ASN A 287 -3.24 -2.76 19.97
C ASN A 287 -3.63 -4.25 19.98
N LYS A 288 -3.60 -4.92 18.82
CA LYS A 288 -3.91 -6.36 18.65
C LYS A 288 -2.84 -7.06 17.80
N ARG A 289 -1.62 -6.51 17.74
CA ARG A 289 -0.57 -6.99 16.84
C ARG A 289 -0.17 -8.42 17.12
N GLN A 290 -0.06 -8.79 18.41
CA GLN A 290 0.20 -10.18 18.81
C GLN A 290 -0.90 -11.11 18.27
N GLN A 291 -2.18 -10.80 18.48
CA GLN A 291 -3.30 -11.59 17.95
C GLN A 291 -3.29 -11.70 16.41
N ALA A 292 -2.89 -10.65 15.68
CA ALA A 292 -2.76 -10.70 14.23
C ALA A 292 -1.60 -11.63 13.79
N ILE A 293 -0.46 -11.56 14.48
CA ILE A 293 0.69 -12.45 14.26
C ILE A 293 0.32 -13.90 14.59
N ASP A 294 -0.20 -14.17 15.79
CA ASP A 294 -0.61 -15.51 16.23
C ASP A 294 -1.62 -16.13 15.24
N SER A 295 -2.55 -15.33 14.73
CA SER A 295 -3.52 -15.77 13.74
C SER A 295 -2.93 -16.00 12.34
N LYS A 296 -1.92 -15.25 11.89
CA LYS A 296 -1.30 -15.46 10.56
C LYS A 296 -0.24 -16.54 10.60
N VAL A 297 0.71 -16.45 11.54
CA VAL A 297 1.77 -17.43 11.76
C VAL A 297 1.17 -18.79 12.10
N GLY A 298 0.20 -18.85 13.02
CA GLY A 298 -0.45 -20.11 13.37
C GLY A 298 -1.22 -20.76 12.21
N ARG A 299 -1.82 -19.97 11.29
CA ARG A 299 -2.41 -20.50 10.05
C ARG A 299 -1.35 -21.11 9.12
N LEU A 300 -0.20 -20.45 8.98
CA LEU A 300 0.91 -20.89 8.13
C LEU A 300 1.59 -22.15 8.69
N ASP A 301 1.90 -22.21 9.99
CA ASP A 301 2.48 -23.40 10.62
C ASP A 301 1.50 -24.60 10.59
N ASN A 302 0.20 -24.35 10.81
CA ASN A 302 -0.83 -25.39 10.66
C ASN A 302 -0.94 -25.89 9.21
N PHE A 303 -0.82 -25.00 8.22
CA PHE A 303 -0.83 -25.36 6.81
C PHE A 303 0.39 -26.20 6.42
N ILE A 304 1.60 -25.77 6.80
CA ILE A 304 2.85 -26.51 6.55
C ILE A 304 2.76 -27.92 7.15
N LYS A 305 2.25 -28.04 8.38
CA LYS A 305 1.98 -29.33 9.02
C LYS A 305 0.94 -30.18 8.27
N CYS A 306 -0.05 -29.56 7.63
CA CYS A 306 -1.10 -30.26 6.87
C CYS A 306 -0.62 -30.78 5.51
N VAL A 307 0.37 -30.14 4.89
CA VAL A 307 0.91 -30.55 3.58
C VAL A 307 2.14 -31.46 3.68
N GLU A 308 2.71 -31.57 4.88
CA GLU A 308 3.84 -32.48 5.21
C GLU A 308 5.10 -32.27 4.36
N VAL A 309 5.29 -31.05 3.82
CA VAL A 309 6.50 -30.62 3.10
C VAL A 309 7.10 -29.36 3.71
N PRO A 310 8.43 -29.24 3.77
CA PRO A 310 9.09 -28.03 4.27
C PRO A 310 8.89 -26.88 3.28
N MET A 311 8.47 -25.72 3.77
CA MET A 311 8.27 -24.51 2.96
C MET A 311 8.97 -23.31 3.58
N GLN A 312 9.61 -22.49 2.73
CA GLN A 312 10.11 -21.18 3.11
C GLN A 312 8.94 -20.18 3.13
N VAL A 313 8.85 -19.31 4.13
CA VAL A 313 7.74 -18.34 4.21
C VAL A 313 8.24 -16.93 4.48
N PHE A 314 7.70 -15.96 3.74
CA PHE A 314 7.88 -14.53 3.94
C PHE A 314 6.51 -13.83 4.01
N ILE A 315 6.34 -12.97 5.01
CA ILE A 315 5.14 -12.21 5.31
C ILE A 315 5.50 -10.72 5.27
N ALA A 316 5.06 -10.02 4.23
CA ALA A 316 5.16 -8.57 4.15
C ALA A 316 4.09 -7.94 5.06
N CYS A 317 4.52 -7.40 6.20
CA CYS A 317 3.62 -6.79 7.19
C CYS A 317 3.31 -5.32 6.87
N GLY A 318 4.13 -4.68 6.02
CA GLY A 318 4.02 -3.27 5.66
C GLY A 318 2.73 -2.88 4.93
N LEU A 319 2.51 -1.56 4.88
CA LEU A 319 1.35 -0.95 4.24
C LEU A 319 1.60 -0.72 2.74
N GLY A 320 0.52 -0.70 1.94
CA GLY A 320 0.61 -0.49 0.48
C GLY A 320 1.16 0.88 0.08
N ARG A 321 0.71 1.92 0.77
CA ARG A 321 1.37 3.22 0.84
C ARG A 321 1.61 3.58 2.30
N ASN A 322 2.82 4.00 2.59
CA ASN A 322 3.20 4.70 3.80
C ASN A 322 2.75 6.16 3.71
N LYS A 323 2.81 6.89 4.84
CA LYS A 323 2.33 8.29 4.92
C LYS A 323 3.18 9.29 4.12
N ASP A 324 4.42 8.92 3.86
CA ASP A 324 5.40 9.65 3.04
C ASP A 324 5.28 9.34 1.54
N GLY A 325 4.26 8.58 1.12
CA GLY A 325 4.06 8.18 -0.28
C GLY A 325 4.91 7.00 -0.75
N THR A 326 5.88 6.53 0.05
CA THR A 326 6.63 5.32 -0.26
C THR A 326 5.72 4.08 -0.19
N SER A 327 6.01 3.06 -0.98
CA SER A 327 5.43 1.72 -0.80
C SER A 327 6.39 0.86 0.02
N ASP A 328 5.86 -0.10 0.78
CA ASP A 328 6.71 -1.07 1.48
C ASP A 328 7.42 -1.97 0.46
N PRO A 329 8.77 -2.02 0.41
CA PRO A 329 9.51 -2.67 -0.68
C PRO A 329 9.35 -4.20 -0.69
N PHE A 330 8.87 -4.79 0.40
CA PHE A 330 8.61 -6.23 0.50
C PHE A 330 7.16 -6.58 0.16
N ARG A 331 6.24 -5.63 0.23
CA ARG A 331 4.83 -5.86 -0.05
C ARG A 331 4.60 -5.97 -1.56
N LYS A 332 4.06 -7.12 -1.99
CA LYS A 332 3.64 -7.36 -3.38
C LYS A 332 2.71 -6.23 -3.85
N PRO A 333 2.89 -5.65 -5.05
CA PRO A 333 3.71 -6.18 -6.15
C PRO A 333 5.24 -6.00 -6.02
N ASN A 334 5.75 -5.21 -5.07
CA ASN A 334 7.20 -4.98 -4.95
C ASN A 334 7.96 -6.29 -4.66
N VAL A 335 9.11 -6.46 -5.32
CA VAL A 335 9.87 -7.72 -5.37
C VAL A 335 10.74 -8.02 -4.13
N GLY A 336 10.73 -7.19 -3.09
CA GLY A 336 11.72 -7.27 -1.99
C GLY A 336 11.73 -8.61 -1.23
N MET A 337 10.58 -9.29 -1.08
CA MET A 337 10.57 -10.63 -0.48
C MET A 337 11.30 -11.66 -1.37
N TRP A 338 11.15 -11.55 -2.70
CA TRP A 338 11.87 -12.41 -3.66
C TRP A 338 13.37 -12.12 -3.64
N THR A 339 13.77 -10.86 -3.64
CA THR A 339 15.18 -10.45 -3.56
C THR A 339 15.85 -11.03 -2.32
N ILE A 340 15.23 -10.90 -1.13
CA ILE A 340 15.75 -11.51 0.10
C ILE A 340 15.85 -13.03 -0.04
N MET A 341 14.80 -13.70 -0.56
CA MET A 341 14.79 -15.15 -0.73
C MET A 341 15.96 -15.63 -1.62
N LYS A 342 16.11 -15.01 -2.80
CA LYS A 342 17.15 -15.29 -3.78
C LYS A 342 18.54 -15.10 -3.19
N ASP A 343 18.80 -13.92 -2.61
CA ASP A 343 20.16 -13.49 -2.26
C ASP A 343 20.65 -14.03 -0.91
N HIS A 344 19.74 -14.30 0.03
CA HIS A 344 20.11 -14.68 1.40
C HIS A 344 19.60 -16.05 1.85
N PHE A 345 18.56 -16.58 1.18
CA PHE A 345 17.96 -17.87 1.56
C PHE A 345 18.11 -18.96 0.51
N ASN A 346 18.75 -18.72 -0.65
CA ASN A 346 18.95 -19.74 -1.71
C ASN A 346 20.42 -20.12 -1.97
N SER A 347 21.31 -19.89 -1.00
CA SER A 347 22.74 -20.29 -1.05
C SER A 347 23.50 -19.85 -2.31
N GLY A 348 23.10 -18.75 -2.95
CA GLY A 348 23.70 -18.25 -4.20
C GLY A 348 23.42 -19.11 -5.44
N ILE A 349 22.53 -20.10 -5.35
CA ILE A 349 22.13 -20.93 -6.48
C ILE A 349 21.32 -20.08 -7.46
N LEU A 350 21.76 -20.03 -8.72
CA LEU A 350 21.05 -19.37 -9.80
C LEU A 350 19.70 -20.04 -10.05
N ILE A 351 18.65 -19.23 -10.13
CA ILE A 351 17.28 -19.70 -10.34
C ILE A 351 17.02 -19.85 -11.84
N ASP A 352 16.54 -21.02 -12.23
CA ASP A 352 16.00 -21.31 -13.55
C ASP A 352 14.60 -20.69 -13.63
N MET A 353 14.51 -19.52 -14.27
CA MET A 353 13.27 -18.77 -14.43
C MET A 353 12.26 -19.44 -15.38
N ASP A 354 12.74 -20.31 -16.28
CA ASP A 354 11.88 -21.07 -17.20
C ASP A 354 11.19 -22.24 -16.51
N GLN A 355 11.83 -22.85 -15.51
CA GLN A 355 11.22 -23.88 -14.68
C GLN A 355 10.47 -23.32 -13.48
N SER A 356 10.79 -22.10 -13.02
CA SER A 356 10.17 -21.48 -11.85
C SER A 356 8.87 -20.75 -12.17
N PHE A 357 7.96 -20.69 -11.18
CA PHE A 357 6.63 -20.08 -11.36
C PHE A 357 6.07 -19.47 -10.06
N TYR A 358 5.08 -18.59 -10.21
CA TYR A 358 4.28 -18.02 -9.14
C TYR A 358 2.79 -18.38 -9.30
N VAL A 359 2.12 -18.71 -8.19
CA VAL A 359 0.67 -18.97 -8.15
C VAL A 359 -0.01 -18.01 -7.17
N GLY A 360 -1.03 -17.27 -7.62
CA GLY A 360 -1.74 -16.28 -6.79
C GLY A 360 -3.12 -15.92 -7.34
N ASP A 361 -4.02 -15.43 -6.48
CA ASP A 361 -5.38 -15.05 -6.86
C ASP A 361 -5.49 -13.57 -7.29
N ALA A 362 -4.55 -12.72 -6.88
CA ALA A 362 -4.56 -11.28 -7.18
C ALA A 362 -4.03 -10.99 -8.60
N ALA A 363 -4.82 -11.36 -9.61
CA ALA A 363 -4.46 -11.31 -11.03
C ALA A 363 -5.12 -10.15 -11.80
N GLY A 364 -5.71 -9.17 -11.11
CA GLY A 364 -6.31 -7.97 -11.73
C GLY A 364 -7.60 -8.22 -12.52
N ARG A 365 -8.26 -9.36 -12.33
CA ARG A 365 -9.55 -9.68 -12.94
C ARG A 365 -10.67 -8.88 -12.27
N VAL A 366 -11.84 -8.81 -12.93
CA VAL A 366 -13.00 -7.99 -12.51
C VAL A 366 -13.44 -8.19 -11.04
N ASN A 367 -13.26 -9.40 -10.50
CA ASN A 367 -13.62 -9.74 -9.12
C ASN A 367 -12.42 -9.92 -8.18
N ASP A 368 -11.18 -9.71 -8.67
CA ASP A 368 -9.99 -9.81 -7.84
C ASP A 368 -9.88 -8.58 -6.93
N HIS A 369 -9.34 -8.80 -5.72
CA HIS A 369 -9.16 -7.74 -4.74
C HIS A 369 -7.98 -6.81 -5.07
N SER A 370 -7.05 -7.26 -5.92
CA SER A 370 -5.92 -6.50 -6.48
C SER A 370 -5.27 -7.24 -7.66
N ASP A 371 -4.24 -6.63 -8.25
CA ASP A 371 -3.35 -7.20 -9.28
C ASP A 371 -1.93 -7.48 -8.74
N ALA A 372 -1.79 -7.59 -7.41
CA ALA A 372 -0.50 -7.65 -6.74
C ALA A 372 0.31 -8.92 -7.02
N ASP A 373 -0.35 -10.04 -7.35
CA ASP A 373 0.32 -11.33 -7.55
C ASP A 373 0.85 -11.49 -8.98
N ILE A 374 0.03 -11.10 -9.97
CA ILE A 374 0.46 -11.13 -11.37
C ILE A 374 1.62 -10.14 -11.58
N LYS A 375 1.53 -8.92 -11.06
CA LYS A 375 2.61 -7.92 -11.16
C LYS A 375 3.88 -8.34 -10.42
N PHE A 376 3.76 -8.97 -9.25
CA PHE A 376 4.92 -9.53 -8.55
C PHE A 376 5.62 -10.60 -9.39
N ALA A 377 4.87 -11.47 -10.07
CA ALA A 377 5.44 -12.46 -10.98
C ALA A 377 6.08 -11.81 -12.22
N GLU A 378 5.41 -10.83 -12.84
CA GLU A 378 5.89 -10.08 -14.01
C GLU A 378 7.19 -9.31 -13.72
N ASP A 379 7.26 -8.54 -12.62
CA ASP A 379 8.43 -7.77 -12.21
C ASP A 379 9.65 -8.66 -11.87
N ILE A 380 9.42 -9.93 -11.54
CA ILE A 380 10.47 -10.92 -11.30
C ILE A 380 10.85 -11.69 -12.59
N GLY A 381 9.93 -11.78 -13.56
CA GLY A 381 10.07 -12.65 -14.73
C GLY A 381 9.68 -14.12 -14.49
N LEU A 382 8.76 -14.39 -13.56
CA LEU A 382 8.22 -15.73 -13.30
C LEU A 382 7.00 -16.03 -14.18
N LYS A 383 6.83 -17.29 -14.56
CA LYS A 383 5.56 -17.79 -15.11
C LYS A 383 4.46 -17.67 -14.06
N PHE A 384 3.32 -17.07 -14.42
CA PHE A 384 2.20 -16.88 -13.50
C PHE A 384 1.06 -17.89 -13.75
N HIS A 385 0.48 -18.40 -12.67
CA HIS A 385 -0.67 -19.30 -12.73
C HIS A 385 -1.77 -18.89 -11.73
N LEU A 386 -3.03 -19.06 -12.15
CA LEU A 386 -4.20 -18.90 -11.29
C LEU A 386 -4.43 -20.17 -10.46
N PRO A 387 -4.75 -20.08 -9.16
CA PRO A 387 -4.86 -21.24 -8.28
C PRO A 387 -6.01 -22.18 -8.66
N GLU A 388 -7.13 -21.67 -9.17
CA GLU A 388 -8.26 -22.49 -9.66
C GLU A 388 -8.00 -23.18 -11.01
N VAL A 389 -6.91 -22.83 -11.68
CA VAL A 389 -6.41 -23.55 -12.86
C VAL A 389 -5.30 -24.52 -12.44
N TYR A 390 -4.36 -24.04 -11.63
CA TYR A 390 -3.16 -24.78 -11.23
C TYR A 390 -3.47 -25.97 -10.30
N PHE A 391 -4.32 -25.77 -9.29
CA PHE A 391 -4.62 -26.82 -8.32
C PHE A 391 -5.76 -27.74 -8.73
N LYS A 392 -6.70 -27.27 -9.56
CA LYS A 392 -7.76 -28.10 -10.13
C LYS A 392 -7.15 -29.37 -10.76
N ALA A 393 -7.73 -30.52 -10.42
CA ALA A 393 -7.26 -31.83 -10.86
C ALA A 393 -7.64 -32.08 -12.33
#